data_AF-A0A3N9PAU0-F1
#
_entry.id   AF-A0A3N9PAU0-F1
#
_cell.length_a   1.000
_cell.length_b   1.000
_cell.length_c   1.000
_cell.angle_alpha   90.00
_cell.angle_beta   90.00
_cell.angle_gamma   90.00
#
_symmetry.space_group_name_H-M   'P 1'
#
loop_
_entity.id
_entity.type
_entity.pdbx_description
1 polymer ?
#
loop_
_entity_poly.entity_id
_entity_poly.type
_entity_poly.pdbx_seq_one_letter_code
_entity_poly.pdbx_strand_id
1 'polypeptide(L)'
;MDARRKIQEEKLQNILNPRQANKEFKITIRFQKHYSRNYEKALVLARENKFFMDEGNGDFYKAYASFYPSEVEDLFNLFELVKDHETTKIYLNNKSIPYIQDFWLILMWFYRIK
;
A
#
# COMPACT_ATOMS: atom_id res chain seq x y z
N MET A 1 14.20 -9.16 -8.93
CA MET A 1 13.66 -10.07 -7.88
C MET A 1 12.15 -9.88 -7.85
N ASP A 2 11.37 -10.96 -7.97
CA ASP A 2 9.90 -10.90 -7.98
C ASP A 2 9.37 -10.26 -6.68
N ALA A 3 8.76 -9.08 -6.78
CA ALA A 3 8.16 -8.37 -5.64
C ALA A 3 7.18 -9.24 -4.85
N ARG A 4 6.46 -10.14 -5.55
CA ARG A 4 5.57 -11.14 -4.96
C ARG A 4 6.28 -12.09 -3.98
N ARG A 5 7.46 -12.61 -4.35
CA ARG A 5 8.24 -13.51 -3.46
C ARG A 5 8.69 -12.79 -2.20
N LYS A 6 9.18 -11.56 -2.35
CA LYS A 6 9.62 -10.73 -1.22
C LYS A 6 8.46 -10.43 -0.26
N ILE A 7 7.28 -10.11 -0.77
CA ILE A 7 6.07 -9.88 0.05
C ILE A 7 5.63 -11.16 0.77
N GLN A 8 5.71 -12.33 0.12
CA GLN A 8 5.39 -13.61 0.74
C GLN A 8 6.37 -13.99 1.85
N GLU A 9 7.68 -13.80 1.63
CA GLU A 9 8.72 -14.02 2.63
C GLU A 9 8.54 -13.09 3.84
N GLU A 10 8.29 -11.80 3.63
CA GLU A 10 8.00 -10.86 4.71
C GLU A 10 6.75 -11.25 5.49
N LYS A 11 5.69 -11.68 4.79
CA LYS A 11 4.45 -12.15 5.43
C LYS A 11 4.71 -13.40 6.28
N LEU A 12 5.50 -14.35 5.77
CA LEU A 12 5.88 -15.56 6.48
C LEU A 12 6.73 -15.24 7.73
N GLN A 13 7.73 -14.37 7.60
CA GLN A 13 8.54 -13.93 8.75
C GLN A 13 7.69 -13.24 9.81
N ASN A 14 6.72 -12.40 9.40
CA ASN A 14 5.79 -11.75 10.32
C ASN A 14 4.84 -12.72 11.05
N ILE A 15 4.62 -13.91 10.50
CA ILE A 15 3.85 -14.98 11.15
C ILE A 15 4.73 -15.79 12.09
N LEU A 16 5.93 -16.17 11.62
CA LEU A 16 6.86 -17.02 12.37
C LEU A 16 7.48 -16.31 13.58
N ASN A 17 7.80 -15.01 13.45
CA ASN A 17 8.51 -14.25 14.46
C ASN A 17 7.79 -12.95 14.86
N PRO A 18 6.59 -13.01 15.45
CA PRO A 18 5.77 -11.81 15.74
C PRO A 18 6.45 -10.82 16.70
N ARG A 19 7.41 -11.25 17.53
CA ARG A 19 8.17 -10.39 18.45
C ARG A 19 9.39 -9.70 17.80
N GLN A 20 9.84 -10.17 16.64
CA GLN A 20 10.93 -9.55 15.85
C GLN A 20 10.44 -8.97 14.52
N ALA A 21 9.16 -9.17 14.20
CA ALA A 21 8.49 -8.76 12.99
C ALA A 21 8.42 -7.23 12.88
N ASN A 22 9.12 -6.71 11.87
CA ASN A 22 9.15 -5.32 11.40
C ASN A 22 9.60 -4.27 12.42
N LYS A 23 10.89 -3.89 12.36
CA LYS A 23 11.43 -2.69 13.03
C LYS A 23 10.74 -1.39 12.58
N GLU A 24 10.26 -1.36 11.33
CA GLU A 24 9.53 -0.23 10.75
C GLU A 24 8.21 -0.72 10.15
N PHE A 25 7.15 0.05 10.36
CA PHE A 25 5.86 -0.26 9.78
C PHE A 25 5.82 0.09 8.29
N LYS A 26 5.06 -0.70 7.52
CA LYS A 26 4.89 -0.53 6.08
C LYS A 26 3.41 -0.35 5.76
N ILE A 27 3.07 0.71 5.04
CA ILE A 27 1.70 0.96 4.59
C ILE A 27 1.55 0.45 3.16
N THR A 28 0.47 -0.27 2.87
CA THR A 28 0.17 -0.70 1.51
C THR A 28 -1.18 -0.16 1.08
N ILE A 29 -1.20 0.54 -0.04
CA ILE A 29 -2.44 0.99 -0.69
C ILE A 29 -2.81 -0.05 -1.73
N ARG A 30 -4.03 -0.56 -1.63
CA ARG A 30 -4.66 -1.40 -2.65
C ARG A 30 -5.80 -0.65 -3.30
N PHE A 31 -5.80 -0.55 -4.62
CA PHE A 31 -6.90 0.04 -5.39
C PHE A 31 -7.24 -0.83 -6.59
N GLN A 32 -8.49 -0.72 -7.08
CA GLN A 32 -8.97 -1.48 -8.23
C GLN A 32 -9.08 -0.62 -9.47
N LYS A 33 -9.19 -1.27 -10.64
CA LYS A 33 -9.47 -0.59 -11.89
C LYS A 33 -10.75 0.23 -11.79
N HIS A 34 -10.67 1.48 -12.22
CA HIS A 34 -11.82 2.37 -12.33
C HIS A 34 -11.67 3.26 -13.57
N TYR A 35 -12.80 3.67 -14.15
CA TYR A 35 -12.82 4.51 -15.35
C TYR A 35 -12.62 5.99 -14.99
N SER A 36 -11.46 6.33 -14.40
CA SER A 36 -11.06 7.73 -14.13
C SER A 36 -9.65 8.01 -14.64
N ARG A 37 -9.40 9.26 -15.03
CA ARG A 37 -8.03 9.71 -15.38
C ARG A 37 -7.07 9.64 -14.18
N ASN A 38 -7.60 9.66 -12.96
CA ASN A 38 -6.79 9.54 -11.74
C ASN A 38 -6.27 8.11 -11.56
N TYR A 39 -7.05 7.09 -11.96
CA TYR A 39 -6.61 5.69 -11.90
C TYR A 39 -5.36 5.44 -12.76
N GLU A 40 -5.31 5.95 -13.99
CA GLU A 40 -4.15 5.77 -14.87
C GLU A 40 -2.89 6.40 -14.27
N LYS A 41 -3.01 7.63 -13.73
CA LYS A 41 -1.92 8.30 -13.02
C LYS A 41 -1.47 7.53 -11.78
N ALA A 42 -2.43 7.04 -10.99
CA ALA A 42 -2.15 6.24 -9.81
C ALA A 42 -1.42 4.94 -10.16
N LEU A 43 -1.80 4.30 -11.27
CA LEU A 43 -1.14 3.08 -11.74
C LEU A 43 0.31 3.32 -12.15
N VAL A 44 0.59 4.43 -12.82
CA VAL A 44 1.97 4.82 -13.19
C VAL A 44 2.81 5.01 -11.93
N LEU A 45 2.35 5.83 -10.98
CA LEU A 45 3.04 6.06 -9.70
C LEU A 45 3.22 4.77 -8.90
N ALA A 46 2.19 3.92 -8.86
CA ALA A 46 2.27 2.64 -8.17
C ALA A 46 3.32 1.71 -8.80
N ARG A 47 3.50 1.72 -10.12
CA ARG A 47 4.50 0.89 -10.82
C ARG A 47 5.94 1.33 -10.60
N GLU A 48 6.17 2.60 -10.28
CA GLU A 48 7.49 3.11 -9.91
C GLU A 48 7.91 2.65 -8.50
N ASN A 49 6.96 2.22 -7.67
CA ASN A 49 7.22 1.72 -6.33
C ASN A 49 7.96 0.37 -6.36
N LYS A 50 9.02 0.24 -5.54
CA LYS A 50 9.87 -0.96 -5.43
C LYS A 50 9.13 -2.21 -4.96
N PHE A 51 8.00 -2.04 -4.28
CA PHE A 51 7.15 -3.07 -3.71
C PHE A 51 5.77 -3.12 -4.40
N PHE A 52 5.74 -2.79 -5.70
CA PHE A 52 4.54 -2.94 -6.52
C PHE A 52 4.16 -4.40 -6.71
N MET A 53 2.86 -4.68 -6.61
CA MET A 53 2.27 -5.97 -6.96
C MET A 53 0.91 -5.74 -7.60
N ASP A 54 0.58 -6.53 -8.60
CA ASP A 54 -0.75 -6.61 -9.17
C ASP A 54 -1.38 -8.00 -8.95
N GLU A 55 -2.70 -8.08 -9.01
CA GLU A 55 -3.45 -9.32 -8.88
C GLU A 55 -4.74 -9.25 -9.70
N GLY A 56 -5.10 -10.36 -10.37
CA GLY A 56 -6.32 -10.45 -11.18
C GLY A 56 -6.18 -9.80 -12.57
N ASN A 57 -7.28 -9.86 -13.34
CA ASN A 57 -7.37 -9.32 -14.69
C ASN A 57 -8.70 -8.59 -14.89
N GLY A 58 -8.75 -7.67 -15.87
CA GLY A 58 -9.98 -6.96 -16.25
C GLY A 58 -10.56 -6.14 -15.10
N ASP A 59 -11.83 -6.38 -14.78
CA ASP A 59 -12.55 -5.68 -13.71
C ASP A 59 -12.14 -6.14 -12.30
N PHE A 60 -11.48 -7.29 -12.19
CA PHE A 60 -10.95 -7.80 -10.92
C PHE A 60 -9.50 -7.42 -10.68
N TYR A 61 -8.90 -6.60 -11.56
CA TYR A 61 -7.52 -6.14 -11.40
C TYR A 61 -7.36 -5.28 -10.15
N LYS A 62 -6.40 -5.64 -9.31
CA LYS A 62 -6.00 -4.94 -8.09
C LYS A 62 -4.53 -4.56 -8.19
N ALA A 63 -4.24 -3.29 -7.96
CA ALA A 63 -2.88 -2.80 -7.79
C ALA A 63 -2.60 -2.64 -6.30
N TYR A 64 -1.39 -3.00 -5.88
CA TYR A 64 -0.86 -2.87 -4.54
C TYR A 64 0.48 -2.14 -4.62
N ALA A 65 0.66 -1.11 -3.80
CA ALA A 65 1.95 -0.43 -3.64
C ALA A 65 2.23 -0.24 -2.15
N SER A 66 3.43 -0.63 -1.71
CA SER A 66 3.83 -0.56 -0.30
C SER A 66 4.90 0.52 -0.09
N PHE A 67 4.76 1.29 0.97
CA PHE A 67 5.62 2.42 1.30
C PHE A 67 6.08 2.34 2.74
N TYR A 68 7.32 2.77 2.96
CA TYR A 68 7.88 2.99 4.29
C TYR A 68 7.63 4.44 4.76
N PRO A 69 7.83 4.74 6.06
CA PRO A 69 7.58 6.09 6.60
C PRO A 69 8.49 7.15 5.96
N SER A 70 9.65 6.75 5.45
CA SER A 70 10.57 7.60 4.68
C SER A 70 10.03 8.00 3.30
N GLU A 71 9.03 7.28 2.78
CA GLU A 71 8.42 7.47 1.45
C GLU A 71 7.01 8.09 1.57
N VAL A 72 6.76 8.85 2.65
CA VAL A 72 5.43 9.37 3.00
C VAL A 72 4.83 10.30 1.94
N GLU A 73 5.65 11.08 1.22
CA GLU A 73 5.18 11.97 0.17
C GLU A 73 4.68 11.19 -1.06
N ASP A 74 5.38 10.14 -1.48
CA ASP A 74 4.94 9.28 -2.59
C ASP A 74 3.67 8.51 -2.23
N LEU A 75 3.59 8.05 -0.98
CA LEU A 75 2.39 7.43 -0.41
C LEU A 75 1.20 8.40 -0.45
N PHE A 76 1.41 9.68 -0.10
CA PHE A 76 0.38 10.70 -0.11
C PHE A 76 -0.09 11.02 -1.52
N ASN A 77 0.84 11.22 -2.45
CA ASN A 77 0.55 11.49 -3.86
C ASN A 77 -0.27 10.36 -4.49
N LEU A 78 0.09 9.10 -4.21
CA LEU A 78 -0.70 7.97 -4.67
C LEU A 78 -2.08 7.95 -4.02
N PHE A 79 -2.16 8.15 -2.71
CA PHE A 79 -3.44 8.14 -1.98
C PHE A 79 -4.39 9.22 -2.49
N GLU A 80 -3.94 10.45 -2.73
CA GLU A 80 -4.79 11.53 -3.23
C GLU A 80 -5.50 11.19 -4.54
N LEU A 81 -4.86 10.40 -5.40
CA LEU A 81 -5.45 9.96 -6.66
C LEU A 81 -6.51 8.87 -6.47
N VAL A 82 -6.41 8.07 -5.41
CA VAL A 82 -7.26 6.89 -5.19
C VAL A 82 -8.23 7.02 -4.01
N LYS A 83 -8.18 8.11 -3.24
CA LYS A 83 -8.96 8.30 -2.01
C LYS A 83 -10.48 8.24 -2.20
N ASP A 84 -10.98 8.71 -3.34
CA ASP A 84 -12.41 8.79 -3.64
C ASP A 84 -12.99 7.44 -4.13
N HIS A 85 -12.15 6.43 -4.31
CA HIS A 85 -12.58 5.11 -4.75
C HIS A 85 -12.93 4.23 -3.56
N GLU A 86 -14.17 3.74 -3.50
CA GLU A 86 -14.66 2.85 -2.44
C GLU A 86 -13.87 1.52 -2.35
N THR A 87 -13.19 1.13 -3.43
CA THR A 87 -12.40 -0.10 -3.51
C THR A 87 -11.02 0.02 -2.88
N THR A 88 -10.59 1.26 -2.58
CA THR A 88 -9.31 1.58 -1.97
C THR A 88 -9.25 1.04 -0.55
N LYS A 89 -8.26 0.18 -0.29
CA LYS A 89 -8.01 -0.38 1.03
C LYS A 89 -6.57 -0.17 1.46
N ILE A 90 -6.42 0.15 2.73
CA ILE A 90 -5.12 0.32 3.38
C ILE A 90 -4.79 -0.92 4.19
N TYR A 91 -3.52 -1.32 4.14
CA TYR A 91 -2.97 -2.42 4.93
C TYR A 91 -1.76 -1.93 5.70
N LEU A 92 -1.59 -2.43 6.92
CA LEU A 92 -0.40 -2.22 7.74
C LEU A 92 0.40 -3.52 7.79
N ASN A 93 1.67 -3.48 7.40
CA ASN A 93 2.56 -4.65 7.37
C ASN A 93 1.94 -5.83 6.59
N ASN A 94 1.30 -5.53 5.45
CA ASN A 94 0.58 -6.50 4.61
C ASN A 94 -0.61 -7.20 5.32
N LYS A 95 -1.10 -6.64 6.44
CA LYS A 95 -2.26 -7.13 7.19
C LYS A 95 -3.38 -6.08 7.17
N SER A 96 -4.61 -6.55 7.03
CA SER A 96 -5.80 -5.72 7.22
C SER A 96 -6.08 -5.66 8.71
N ILE A 97 -5.91 -4.49 9.32
CA ILE A 97 -6.18 -4.26 10.76
C ILE A 97 -7.49 -3.48 10.87
N PRO A 98 -8.33 -3.75 11.89
CA PRO A 98 -9.51 -2.93 12.16
C PRO A 98 -9.16 -1.44 12.23
N TYR A 99 -10.01 -0.58 11.66
CA TYR A 99 -9.88 0.88 11.66
C TYR A 99 -8.62 1.46 10.97
N ILE A 100 -7.75 0.64 10.37
CA ILE A 100 -6.54 1.15 9.71
C ILE A 100 -6.89 2.13 8.59
N GLN A 101 -8.03 1.95 7.93
CA GLN A 101 -8.53 2.82 6.87
C GLN A 101 -8.75 4.26 7.33
N ASP A 102 -9.10 4.46 8.59
CA ASP A 102 -9.37 5.78 9.18
C ASP A 102 -8.12 6.33 9.89
N PHE A 103 -7.40 5.48 10.62
CA PHE A 103 -6.28 5.92 11.45
C PHE A 103 -4.97 6.19 10.69
N TRP A 104 -4.75 5.53 9.55
CA TRP A 104 -3.48 5.68 8.84
C TRP A 104 -3.23 7.13 8.36
N LEU A 105 -4.27 7.93 8.14
CA LEU A 105 -4.13 9.36 7.83
C LEU A 105 -3.44 10.09 8.96
N ILE A 106 -3.84 9.87 10.21
CA ILE A 106 -3.20 10.52 11.37
C ILE A 106 -1.71 10.12 11.44
N LEU A 107 -1.41 8.85 11.15
CA LEU A 107 -0.02 8.39 11.04
C LEU A 107 0.73 9.16 9.94
N MET A 108 0.15 9.28 8.75
CA MET A 108 0.74 10.06 7.64
C MET A 108 1.09 11.48 8.04
N TRP A 109 0.18 12.20 8.69
CA TRP A 109 0.41 13.58 9.14
C TRP A 109 1.62 13.66 10.07
N PHE A 110 1.76 12.71 11.00
CA PHE A 110 2.89 12.67 11.91
C PHE A 110 4.24 12.49 11.21
N TYR A 111 4.32 11.66 10.15
CA TYR A 111 5.56 11.45 9.41
C TYR A 111 5.89 12.55 8.40
N ARG A 112 4.90 13.36 8.04
CA ARG A 112 5.07 14.48 7.10
C ARG A 112 5.57 15.76 7.77
N ILE A 113 5.20 15.98 9.03
CA ILE A 113 5.64 17.12 9.84
C ILE A 113 7.03 16.78 10.42
N LYS A 114 8.08 17.43 9.91
CA LYS A 114 9.44 17.37 10.46
C LYS A 114 9.76 18.59 11.31
#